data_AF-A0A5J4NFD7-F1
#
_entry.id   AF-A0A5J4NFD7-F1
#
_cell.length_a   1.000
_cell.length_b   1.000
_cell.length_c   1.000
_cell.angle_alpha   90.00
_cell.angle_beta   90.00
_cell.angle_gamma   90.00
#
_symmetry.space_group_name_H-M   'P 1'
#
loop_
_entity.id
_entity.type
_entity.pdbx_description
1 polymer ?
#
loop_
_entity_poly.entity_id
_entity_poly.type
_entity_poly.pdbx_seq_one_letter_code
_entity_poly.pdbx_strand_id
1 'polypeptide(L)'
;MSIGTHGSTSEIPSPYKLVFRSAPFLGFVIDEQTYYGWGHSGWPGEPLMGNKQWELFVQDMNMIKSGKSTDITHEIRHNLQPLKVTFDDGIQVTCNIFIPLVHSFLLNISAYEFGVTPGLGEEDMKQLVKDWNRNKYIGVQLAYYNILGHYFSHGLVGNALTTVFTDGVQLATEQEKVNYWVKLISLEAGYDLVPFHRLWHFQIDRNTANATQHLPCFFPDDQLTKQVPTQVNRILGQYGKPCSRRRPKAVRFKGDLMRGVNSVDKQFIFIRG
;
A
#
# COMPACT_ATOMS: atom_id res chain seq x y z
N MET A 1 52.68 -53.10 5.05
CA MET A 1 51.81 -54.17 4.53
C MET A 1 50.60 -54.25 5.44
N SER A 2 49.48 -53.62 5.08
CA SER A 2 48.17 -53.89 5.68
C SER A 2 47.07 -53.31 4.78
N ILE A 3 46.53 -54.23 3.98
CA ILE A 3 45.12 -54.47 3.62
C ILE A 3 44.18 -53.25 3.70
N GLY A 4 43.70 -52.84 2.51
CA GLY A 4 42.51 -52.01 2.38
C GLY A 4 41.22 -52.82 2.45
N THR A 5 40.14 -52.16 2.84
CA THR A 5 38.76 -52.60 2.59
C THR A 5 37.92 -51.41 2.15
N HIS A 6 37.08 -51.70 1.16
CA HIS A 6 36.14 -50.85 0.46
C HIS A 6 35.07 -50.23 1.37
N GLY A 7 34.65 -49.02 0.98
CA GLY A 7 33.41 -48.38 1.40
C GLY A 7 33.03 -47.30 0.40
N SER A 8 32.80 -47.68 -0.86
CA SER A 8 32.20 -46.81 -1.87
C SER A 8 30.70 -46.66 -1.60
N THR A 9 30.30 -45.57 -0.94
CA THR A 9 28.94 -45.07 -1.09
C THR A 9 28.96 -44.01 -2.18
N SER A 10 28.55 -44.42 -3.37
CA SER A 10 28.12 -43.53 -4.42
C SER A 10 26.99 -42.65 -3.87
N GLU A 11 27.28 -41.37 -3.62
CA GLU A 11 26.22 -40.37 -3.47
C GLU A 11 25.46 -40.33 -4.79
N ILE A 12 24.22 -40.81 -4.77
CA ILE A 12 23.25 -40.58 -5.83
C ILE A 12 23.06 -39.05 -5.88
N PRO A 13 23.32 -38.37 -7.00
CA PRO A 13 23.03 -36.95 -7.10
C PRO A 13 21.53 -36.77 -6.97
N SER A 14 21.06 -36.19 -5.87
CA SER A 14 19.67 -35.79 -5.70
C SER A 14 19.32 -34.82 -6.83
N PRO A 15 18.40 -35.18 -7.73
CA PRO A 15 17.96 -34.24 -8.73
C PRO A 15 17.02 -33.27 -8.01
N TYR A 16 17.28 -31.98 -8.15
CA TYR A 16 16.42 -30.88 -7.70
C TYR A 16 16.48 -30.48 -6.21
N LYS A 17 17.63 -30.00 -5.74
CA LYS A 17 17.60 -28.82 -4.85
C LYS A 17 17.26 -27.61 -5.72
N LEU A 18 15.97 -27.35 -5.92
CA LEU A 18 15.51 -26.05 -6.43
C LEU A 18 15.91 -24.99 -5.39
N VAL A 19 17.00 -24.29 -5.67
CA VAL A 19 17.45 -23.17 -4.85
C VAL A 19 16.59 -21.97 -5.20
N PHE A 20 15.42 -21.87 -4.58
CA PHE A 20 14.52 -20.71 -4.70
C PHE A 20 15.14 -19.39 -4.19
N ARG A 21 16.31 -19.46 -3.54
CA ARG A 21 16.96 -18.33 -2.86
C ARG A 21 17.59 -17.30 -3.80
N SER A 22 17.72 -17.56 -5.11
CA SER A 22 18.45 -16.70 -6.04
C SER A 22 17.60 -15.99 -7.08
N ALA A 23 16.30 -16.28 -7.18
CA ALA A 23 15.37 -15.58 -8.08
C ALA A 23 14.22 -14.98 -7.28
N PRO A 24 13.77 -13.74 -7.59
CA PRO A 24 12.54 -13.22 -7.02
C PRO A 24 11.39 -14.11 -7.49
N PHE A 25 10.80 -14.87 -6.57
CA PHE A 25 9.61 -15.68 -6.81
C PHE A 25 8.54 -15.29 -5.80
N LEU A 26 7.28 -15.19 -6.26
CA LEU A 26 6.13 -15.16 -5.37
C LEU A 26 5.57 -16.59 -5.33
N GLY A 27 5.96 -17.34 -4.30
CA GLY A 27 5.42 -18.68 -4.04
C GLY A 27 4.26 -18.60 -3.06
N PHE A 28 3.31 -19.53 -3.19
CA PHE A 28 2.26 -19.75 -2.20
C PHE A 28 2.22 -21.21 -1.79
N VAL A 29 2.18 -21.47 -0.49
CA VAL A 29 2.16 -22.81 0.09
C VAL A 29 0.98 -22.91 1.06
N ILE A 30 0.24 -24.00 0.93
CA ILE A 30 -0.76 -24.42 1.90
C ILE A 30 -0.12 -25.44 2.84
N ASP A 31 -0.25 -25.22 4.14
CA ASP A 31 0.24 -26.13 5.18
C ASP A 31 -0.83 -26.39 6.25
N GLU A 32 -0.83 -27.59 6.82
CA GLU A 32 -1.70 -27.94 7.94
C GLU A 32 -1.30 -27.18 9.22
N GLN A 33 -0.02 -26.86 9.38
CA GLN A 33 0.51 -26.09 10.51
C GLN A 33 1.38 -24.93 10.00
N THR A 34 0.78 -23.76 9.90
CA THR A 34 1.48 -22.50 9.66
C THR A 34 2.27 -22.08 10.89
N TYR A 35 3.42 -21.42 10.68
CA TYR A 35 4.24 -20.91 11.78
C TYR A 35 3.53 -19.77 12.56
N TYR A 36 2.75 -18.94 11.86
CA TYR A 36 1.93 -17.88 12.44
C TYR A 36 0.51 -17.87 11.89
N GLY A 37 -0.47 -17.85 12.80
CA GLY A 37 -1.87 -17.53 12.50
C GLY A 37 -2.50 -18.38 11.39
N TRP A 38 -3.49 -17.81 10.70
CA TRP A 38 -4.21 -18.45 9.60
C TRP A 38 -3.48 -18.36 8.26
N GLY A 39 -2.53 -17.44 8.12
CA GLY A 39 -1.66 -17.24 6.97
C GLY A 39 -0.68 -16.09 7.23
N HIS A 40 0.40 -16.02 6.44
CA HIS A 40 1.40 -14.94 6.53
C HIS A 40 2.18 -14.76 5.22
N SER A 41 2.48 -13.51 4.87
CA SER A 41 3.22 -13.03 3.68
C SER A 41 4.56 -13.70 3.37
N GLY A 42 5.21 -14.28 4.37
CA GLY A 42 6.53 -14.91 4.23
C GLY A 42 7.66 -13.88 4.37
N TRP A 43 8.90 -14.37 4.43
CA TRP A 43 10.10 -13.52 4.43
C TRP A 43 10.71 -13.43 3.03
N PRO A 44 11.61 -12.46 2.76
CA PRO A 44 12.32 -12.41 1.49
C PRO A 44 12.98 -13.75 1.13
N GLY A 45 12.56 -14.34 0.01
CA GLY A 45 13.03 -15.65 -0.45
C GLY A 45 12.25 -16.85 0.08
N GLU A 46 11.15 -16.62 0.81
CA GLU A 46 10.23 -17.63 1.31
C GLU A 46 8.81 -17.42 0.74
N PRO A 47 8.02 -18.50 0.60
CA PRO A 47 6.67 -18.38 0.07
C PRO A 47 5.72 -17.72 1.09
N LEU A 48 4.64 -17.15 0.55
CA LEU A 48 3.42 -16.91 1.29
C LEU A 48 2.89 -18.24 1.83
N MET A 49 2.52 -18.29 3.11
CA MET A 49 1.97 -19.49 3.74
C MET A 49 0.50 -19.27 4.10
N GLY A 50 -0.36 -20.26 3.86
CA GLY A 50 -1.75 -20.30 4.31
C GLY A 50 -2.06 -21.61 5.02
N ASN A 51 -2.94 -21.58 6.01
CA ASN A 51 -3.45 -22.79 6.64
C ASN A 51 -4.22 -23.66 5.62
N LYS A 52 -4.30 -24.98 5.82
CA LYS A 52 -5.07 -25.91 4.99
C LYS A 52 -6.48 -25.44 4.62
N GLN A 53 -7.17 -24.73 5.50
CA GLN A 53 -8.49 -24.18 5.20
C GLN A 53 -8.49 -23.14 4.07
N TRP A 54 -7.35 -22.49 3.78
CA TRP A 54 -7.18 -21.55 2.67
C TRP A 54 -7.25 -22.21 1.29
N GLU A 55 -7.11 -23.54 1.21
CA GLU A 55 -7.14 -24.29 -0.05
C GLU A 55 -8.40 -23.98 -0.89
N LEU A 56 -9.57 -23.97 -0.25
CA LEU A 56 -10.84 -23.69 -0.93
C LEU A 56 -10.88 -22.25 -1.46
N PHE A 57 -10.29 -21.31 -0.74
CA PHE A 57 -10.30 -19.90 -1.07
C PHE A 57 -9.36 -19.55 -2.22
N VAL A 58 -8.20 -20.21 -2.31
CA VAL A 58 -7.24 -19.98 -3.39
C VAL A 58 -7.62 -20.65 -4.71
N GLN A 59 -8.47 -21.67 -4.65
CA GLN A 59 -8.99 -22.36 -5.83
C GLN A 59 -10.31 -21.76 -6.32
N ASP A 60 -10.99 -20.91 -5.52
CA ASP A 60 -12.25 -20.28 -5.91
C ASP A 60 -12.04 -19.06 -6.82
N MET A 61 -12.05 -19.33 -8.13
CA MET A 61 -11.95 -18.29 -9.15
C MET A 61 -13.09 -17.27 -9.11
N ASN A 62 -14.29 -17.63 -8.66
CA ASN A 62 -15.40 -16.67 -8.55
C ASN A 62 -15.17 -15.72 -7.38
N MET A 63 -14.63 -16.22 -6.27
CA MET A 63 -14.27 -15.38 -5.13
C MET A 63 -13.11 -14.44 -5.48
N ILE A 64 -12.09 -14.91 -6.19
CA ILE A 64 -10.97 -14.09 -6.66
C ILE A 64 -11.49 -12.99 -7.62
N LYS A 65 -12.26 -13.37 -8.65
CA LYS A 65 -12.80 -12.42 -9.64
C LYS A 65 -13.87 -11.48 -9.10
N SER A 66 -14.44 -11.76 -7.93
CA SER A 66 -15.37 -10.83 -7.26
C SER A 66 -14.67 -9.88 -6.29
N GLY A 67 -13.36 -10.01 -6.09
CA GLY A 67 -12.60 -9.20 -5.14
C GLY A 67 -12.81 -9.59 -3.67
N LYS A 68 -13.52 -10.69 -3.41
CA LYS A 68 -13.84 -11.17 -2.04
C LYS A 68 -12.70 -11.96 -1.41
N SER A 69 -11.67 -12.33 -2.17
CA SER A 69 -10.47 -13.01 -1.69
C SER A 69 -9.51 -12.05 -0.98
N THR A 70 -10.01 -11.35 0.05
CA THR A 70 -9.30 -10.26 0.71
C THR A 70 -8.08 -10.73 1.50
N ASP A 71 -8.14 -11.91 2.09
CA ASP A 71 -7.11 -12.41 3.01
C ASP A 71 -5.85 -12.85 2.27
N ILE A 72 -6.01 -13.65 1.21
CA ILE A 72 -4.88 -14.08 0.37
C ILE A 72 -4.23 -12.85 -0.29
N THR A 73 -5.06 -11.95 -0.83
CA THR A 73 -4.54 -10.73 -1.43
C THR A 73 -3.90 -9.81 -0.40
N HIS A 74 -4.33 -9.81 0.87
CA HIS A 74 -3.74 -9.02 1.97
C HIS A 74 -2.29 -9.41 2.20
N GLU A 75 -2.01 -10.71 2.23
CA GLU A 75 -0.66 -11.18 2.43
C GLU A 75 0.23 -11.01 1.19
N ILE A 76 -0.31 -11.16 -0.03
CA ILE A 76 0.42 -10.77 -1.26
C ILE A 76 0.81 -9.28 -1.20
N ARG A 77 -0.08 -8.45 -0.69
CA ARG A 77 0.13 -7.00 -0.59
C ARG A 77 1.16 -6.61 0.47
N HIS A 78 1.36 -7.42 1.51
CA HIS A 78 2.48 -7.23 2.44
C HIS A 78 3.84 -7.43 1.74
N ASN A 79 3.96 -8.36 0.79
CA ASN A 79 5.19 -8.54 0.00
C ASN A 79 5.47 -7.36 -0.95
N LEU A 80 4.44 -6.62 -1.34
CA LEU A 80 4.54 -5.43 -2.21
C LEU A 80 4.58 -4.11 -1.41
N GLN A 81 4.61 -4.20 -0.08
CA GLN A 81 4.41 -3.04 0.77
C GLN A 81 5.58 -2.05 0.68
N PRO A 82 5.31 -0.75 0.45
CA PRO A 82 6.35 0.27 0.37
C PRO A 82 6.81 0.71 1.77
N LEU A 83 7.54 -0.17 2.49
CA LEU A 83 7.93 0.05 3.90
C LEU A 83 8.66 1.38 4.15
N LYS A 84 9.36 1.91 3.14
CA LYS A 84 10.05 3.22 3.23
C LYS A 84 9.10 4.41 3.44
N VAL A 85 7.83 4.27 3.08
CA VAL A 85 6.77 5.26 3.32
C VAL A 85 5.61 4.66 4.11
N THR A 86 5.85 3.58 4.86
CA THR A 86 4.93 3.09 5.88
C THR A 86 5.11 3.90 7.15
N PHE A 87 4.07 4.65 7.49
CA PHE A 87 3.96 5.47 8.70
C PHE A 87 3.75 4.63 9.97
N ASP A 88 3.81 5.30 11.12
CA ASP A 88 3.50 4.71 12.43
C ASP A 88 2.15 3.98 12.40
N ASP A 89 2.11 2.81 13.06
CA ASP A 89 0.97 1.87 13.06
C ASP A 89 0.46 1.47 11.66
N GLY A 90 1.24 1.74 10.60
CA GLY A 90 0.83 1.63 9.22
C GLY A 90 1.10 0.28 8.55
N ILE A 91 1.69 -0.71 9.23
CA ILE A 91 2.04 -2.01 8.60
C ILE A 91 0.79 -2.67 8.00
N GLN A 92 -0.32 -2.69 8.71
CA GLN A 92 -1.59 -3.24 8.23
C GLN A 92 -2.38 -2.26 7.33
N VAL A 93 -1.83 -1.07 7.09
CA VAL A 93 -2.48 -0.02 6.29
C VAL A 93 -1.83 0.11 4.92
N THR A 94 -0.50 0.23 4.86
CA THR A 94 0.18 0.53 3.61
C THR A 94 0.19 -0.65 2.64
N CYS A 95 0.05 -1.89 3.12
CA CYS A 95 -0.22 -3.03 2.23
C CYS A 95 -1.56 -2.84 1.49
N ASN A 96 -2.55 -2.21 2.13
CA ASN A 96 -3.90 -2.10 1.57
C ASN A 96 -4.06 -1.05 0.46
N ILE A 97 -3.03 -0.25 0.15
CA ILE A 97 -3.10 0.83 -0.86
C ILE A 97 -3.38 0.33 -2.30
N PHE A 98 -3.15 -0.97 -2.56
CA PHE A 98 -3.40 -1.59 -3.86
C PHE A 98 -4.86 -2.02 -4.06
N ILE A 99 -5.67 -2.14 -3.00
CA ILE A 99 -7.11 -2.49 -3.10
C ILE A 99 -7.83 -1.66 -4.14
N PRO A 100 -7.83 -0.30 -4.04
CA PRO A 100 -8.64 0.49 -4.94
C PRO A 100 -8.15 0.42 -6.39
N LEU A 101 -6.87 0.13 -6.63
CA LEU A 101 -6.35 -0.13 -7.97
C LEU A 101 -6.89 -1.44 -8.55
N VAL A 102 -6.82 -2.54 -7.80
CA VAL A 102 -7.37 -3.84 -8.22
C VAL A 102 -8.87 -3.72 -8.49
N HIS A 103 -9.60 -3.07 -7.59
CA HIS A 103 -11.04 -2.87 -7.70
C HIS A 103 -11.40 -2.10 -8.98
N SER A 104 -10.77 -0.95 -9.23
CA SER A 104 -11.07 -0.14 -10.41
C SER A 104 -10.63 -0.79 -11.73
N PHE A 105 -9.43 -1.35 -11.78
CA PHE A 105 -8.82 -1.70 -13.08
C PHE A 105 -8.95 -3.18 -13.45
N LEU A 106 -9.03 -4.08 -12.47
CA LEU A 106 -9.18 -5.52 -12.74
C LEU A 106 -10.61 -5.99 -12.54
N LEU A 107 -11.34 -5.42 -11.58
CA LEU A 107 -12.69 -5.86 -11.22
C LEU A 107 -13.79 -4.94 -11.75
N ASN A 108 -13.44 -3.78 -12.30
CA ASN A 108 -14.38 -2.75 -12.75
C ASN A 108 -15.40 -2.34 -11.66
N ILE A 109 -14.92 -2.29 -10.42
CA ILE A 109 -15.67 -1.82 -9.25
C ILE A 109 -15.26 -0.38 -8.99
N SER A 110 -16.22 0.50 -8.70
CA SER A 110 -15.90 1.87 -8.28
C SER A 110 -14.88 1.84 -7.15
N ALA A 111 -13.88 2.71 -7.21
CA ALA A 111 -12.97 2.93 -6.11
C ALA A 111 -12.73 4.43 -6.00
N TYR A 112 -12.39 4.89 -4.80
CA TYR A 112 -12.19 6.31 -4.48
C TYR A 112 -13.45 7.18 -4.47
N GLU A 113 -14.66 6.63 -4.62
CA GLU A 113 -15.91 7.39 -4.40
C GLU A 113 -16.37 7.28 -2.94
N PHE A 114 -17.03 8.33 -2.45
CA PHE A 114 -17.65 8.29 -1.12
C PHE A 114 -18.75 7.25 -1.05
N GLY A 115 -18.78 6.48 0.04
CA GLY A 115 -19.73 5.39 0.27
C GLY A 115 -19.28 4.04 -0.30
N VAL A 116 -18.11 3.96 -0.94
CA VAL A 116 -17.62 2.72 -1.56
C VAL A 116 -16.65 1.95 -0.67
N THR A 117 -16.95 0.67 -0.48
CA THR A 117 -16.18 -0.27 0.36
C THR A 117 -15.49 -1.34 -0.51
N PRO A 118 -14.25 -1.74 -0.19
CA PRO A 118 -13.37 -1.20 0.84
C PRO A 118 -12.82 0.17 0.43
N GLY A 119 -12.78 1.13 1.36
CA GLY A 119 -11.95 2.31 1.18
C GLY A 119 -12.50 3.62 1.72
N LEU A 120 -13.51 4.19 1.06
CA LEU A 120 -14.22 5.38 1.54
C LEU A 120 -15.66 5.01 1.89
N GLY A 121 -15.83 3.85 2.52
CA GLY A 121 -17.09 3.41 3.07
C GLY A 121 -17.52 4.30 4.23
N GLU A 122 -18.76 4.14 4.68
CA GLU A 122 -19.32 4.99 5.74
C GLU A 122 -18.49 4.95 7.02
N GLU A 123 -18.07 3.76 7.47
CA GLU A 123 -17.25 3.60 8.67
C GLU A 123 -15.82 4.14 8.48
N ASP A 124 -15.23 3.98 7.29
CA ASP A 124 -13.92 4.56 6.96
C ASP A 124 -13.97 6.09 7.02
N MET A 125 -15.03 6.70 6.49
CA MET A 125 -15.26 8.15 6.51
C MET A 125 -15.51 8.68 7.93
N LYS A 126 -16.32 7.96 8.74
CA LYS A 126 -16.53 8.29 10.15
C LYS A 126 -15.21 8.24 10.93
N GLN A 127 -14.40 7.22 10.69
CA GLN A 127 -13.10 7.07 11.33
C GLN A 127 -12.12 8.17 10.89
N LEU A 128 -12.13 8.55 9.61
CA LEU A 128 -11.32 9.66 9.09
C LEU A 128 -11.67 11.00 9.78
N VAL A 129 -12.95 11.32 9.92
CA VAL A 129 -13.42 12.52 10.65
C VAL A 129 -13.03 12.46 12.13
N LYS A 130 -13.14 11.28 12.75
CA LYS A 130 -12.70 11.06 14.14
C LYS A 130 -11.21 11.31 14.29
N ASP A 131 -10.39 10.83 13.36
CA ASP A 131 -8.94 11.01 13.38
C ASP A 131 -8.54 12.46 13.19
N TRP A 132 -9.21 13.20 12.30
CA TRP A 132 -9.00 14.65 12.15
C TRP A 132 -9.39 15.46 13.39
N ASN A 133 -10.37 14.99 14.16
CA ASN A 133 -10.80 15.62 15.41
C ASN A 133 -9.89 15.33 16.61
N ARG A 134 -8.87 14.49 16.45
CA ARG A 134 -7.90 14.21 17.52
C ARG A 134 -7.03 15.44 17.78
N ASN A 135 -6.14 15.29 18.75
CA ASN A 135 -5.14 16.29 19.11
C ASN A 135 -3.69 15.78 18.95
N LYS A 136 -3.51 14.55 18.46
CA LYS A 136 -2.20 13.92 18.30
C LYS A 136 -2.14 13.04 17.06
N TYR A 137 -0.94 12.90 16.53
CA TYR A 137 -0.61 11.96 15.47
C TYR A 137 -0.64 10.52 16.00
N ILE A 138 -1.19 9.60 15.21
CA ILE A 138 -1.32 8.17 15.52
C ILE A 138 -1.10 7.29 14.28
N GLY A 139 -0.39 7.79 13.27
CA GLY A 139 -0.39 7.16 11.94
C GLY A 139 -1.56 7.60 11.07
N VAL A 140 -1.74 6.88 9.96
CA VAL A 140 -2.87 7.07 9.03
C VAL A 140 -3.55 5.74 8.73
N GLN A 141 -4.85 5.79 8.43
CA GLN A 141 -5.62 4.64 7.97
C GLN A 141 -5.70 4.59 6.43
N LEU A 142 -6.24 3.51 5.88
CA LEU A 142 -6.35 3.34 4.42
C LEU A 142 -7.13 4.49 3.76
N ALA A 143 -8.13 5.03 4.46
CA ALA A 143 -8.90 6.19 4.04
C ALA A 143 -8.04 7.42 3.67
N TYR A 144 -6.86 7.58 4.26
CA TYR A 144 -5.90 8.64 3.91
C TYR A 144 -5.42 8.52 2.45
N TYR A 145 -5.01 7.32 2.03
CA TYR A 145 -4.56 7.11 0.65
C TYR A 145 -5.73 7.19 -0.33
N ASN A 146 -6.90 6.70 0.08
CA ASN A 146 -8.10 6.74 -0.76
C ASN A 146 -8.64 8.15 -0.95
N ILE A 147 -8.58 9.02 0.07
CA ILE A 147 -9.03 10.40 -0.07
C ILE A 147 -8.10 11.21 -1.00
N LEU A 148 -6.79 10.90 -0.99
CA LEU A 148 -5.87 11.45 -1.99
C LEU A 148 -6.24 11.01 -3.41
N GLY A 149 -6.57 9.72 -3.58
CA GLY A 149 -7.08 9.19 -4.84
C GLY A 149 -8.43 9.77 -5.26
N HIS A 150 -9.32 10.08 -4.31
CA HIS A 150 -10.60 10.71 -4.57
C HIS A 150 -10.44 12.10 -5.18
N TYR A 151 -9.55 12.94 -4.61
CA TYR A 151 -9.34 14.30 -5.11
C TYR A 151 -8.50 14.35 -6.38
N PHE A 152 -7.42 13.57 -6.42
CA PHE A 152 -6.38 13.69 -7.45
C PHE A 152 -6.32 12.51 -8.41
N SER A 153 -7.26 11.55 -8.34
CA SER A 153 -7.18 10.26 -9.04
C SER A 153 -6.08 9.35 -8.49
N HIS A 154 -6.16 8.06 -8.86
CA HIS A 154 -5.18 7.02 -8.52
C HIS A 154 -3.74 7.37 -8.91
N GLY A 155 -3.58 8.23 -9.93
CA GLY A 155 -2.27 8.66 -10.42
C GLY A 155 -1.40 9.33 -9.36
N LEU A 156 -1.98 10.06 -8.41
CA LEU A 156 -1.21 10.75 -7.37
C LEU A 156 -0.40 9.77 -6.51
N VAL A 157 -1.10 8.85 -5.85
CA VAL A 157 -0.48 7.85 -4.98
C VAL A 157 0.39 6.91 -5.81
N GLY A 158 -0.10 6.44 -6.96
CA GLY A 158 0.65 5.52 -7.82
C GLY A 158 1.98 6.09 -8.32
N ASN A 159 2.01 7.35 -8.77
CA ASN A 159 3.25 7.98 -9.25
C ASN A 159 4.21 8.22 -8.09
N ALA A 160 3.72 8.67 -6.92
CA ALA A 160 4.56 8.84 -5.73
C ALA A 160 5.23 7.53 -5.30
N LEU A 161 4.49 6.42 -5.27
CA LEU A 161 5.05 5.10 -4.96
C LEU A 161 6.09 4.66 -6.00
N THR A 162 5.83 4.90 -7.28
CA THR A 162 6.78 4.61 -8.35
C THR A 162 8.10 5.35 -8.13
N THR A 163 8.04 6.64 -7.75
CA THR A 163 9.21 7.44 -7.38
C THR A 163 9.93 6.86 -6.16
N VAL A 164 9.21 6.51 -5.09
CA VAL A 164 9.79 5.89 -3.88
C VAL A 164 10.58 4.63 -4.22
N PHE A 165 10.01 3.76 -5.05
CA PHE A 165 10.68 2.51 -5.47
C PHE A 165 11.87 2.76 -6.39
N THR A 166 11.76 3.71 -7.31
CA THR A 166 12.82 4.03 -8.29
C THR A 166 14.02 4.69 -7.62
N ASP A 167 13.77 5.66 -6.73
CA ASP A 167 14.81 6.45 -6.08
C ASP A 167 15.52 5.69 -4.95
N GLY A 168 14.94 4.57 -4.48
CA GLY A 168 15.54 3.73 -3.44
C GLY A 168 15.76 4.47 -2.11
N VAL A 169 14.88 5.42 -1.79
CA VAL A 169 15.06 6.36 -0.67
C VAL A 169 15.25 5.65 0.67
N GLN A 170 16.12 6.22 1.49
CA GLN A 170 16.39 5.75 2.85
C GLN A 170 15.84 6.78 3.84
N LEU A 171 14.72 6.44 4.46
CA LEU A 171 14.01 7.26 5.43
C LEU A 171 14.00 6.48 6.76
N ALA A 172 14.67 6.99 7.77
CA ALA A 172 14.92 6.28 9.03
C ALA A 172 13.88 6.65 10.10
N THR A 173 13.43 7.90 10.11
CA THR A 173 12.50 8.42 11.11
C THR A 173 11.11 8.69 10.53
N GLU A 174 10.10 8.68 11.38
CA GLU A 174 8.73 9.03 10.98
C GLU A 174 8.64 10.45 10.42
N GLN A 175 9.39 11.39 11.02
CA GLN A 175 9.48 12.77 10.57
C GLN A 175 10.03 12.88 9.14
N GLU A 176 11.05 12.09 8.79
CA GLU A 176 11.60 12.04 7.43
C GLU A 176 10.57 11.47 6.46
N LYS A 177 9.86 10.40 6.83
CA LYS A 177 8.81 9.80 6.00
C LYS A 177 7.68 10.79 5.71
N VAL A 178 7.16 11.44 6.74
CA VAL A 178 6.08 12.42 6.62
C VAL A 178 6.50 13.58 5.72
N ASN A 179 7.67 14.17 5.97
CA ASN A 179 8.16 15.29 5.15
C ASN A 179 8.41 14.89 3.70
N TYR A 180 9.08 13.76 3.48
CA TYR A 180 9.34 13.25 2.14
C TYR A 180 8.03 13.01 1.38
N TRP A 181 7.09 12.30 2.01
CA TRP A 181 5.80 11.98 1.42
C TRP A 181 4.98 13.24 1.11
N VAL A 182 4.83 14.16 2.06
CA VAL A 182 4.07 15.41 1.87
C VAL A 182 4.68 16.29 0.79
N LYS A 183 6.01 16.38 0.72
CA LYS A 183 6.70 17.08 -0.37
C LYS A 183 6.39 16.42 -1.71
N LEU A 184 6.58 15.10 -1.80
CA LEU A 184 6.43 14.34 -3.04
C LEU A 184 5.00 14.44 -3.59
N ILE A 185 3.98 14.19 -2.76
CA ILE A 185 2.58 14.26 -3.20
C ILE A 185 2.17 15.69 -3.56
N SER A 186 2.70 16.72 -2.90
CA SER A 186 2.40 18.12 -3.25
C SER A 186 2.97 18.46 -4.63
N LEU A 187 4.22 18.07 -4.89
CA LEU A 187 4.87 18.27 -6.18
C LEU A 187 4.16 17.48 -7.30
N GLU A 188 3.79 16.24 -7.04
CA GLU A 188 3.10 15.39 -8.02
C GLU A 188 1.67 15.88 -8.31
N ALA A 189 0.96 16.39 -7.29
CA ALA A 189 -0.34 17.01 -7.46
C ALA A 189 -0.28 18.37 -8.17
N GLY A 190 0.85 19.09 -8.04
CA GLY A 190 0.97 20.48 -8.46
C GLY A 190 0.24 21.46 -7.54
N TYR A 191 0.00 21.08 -6.29
CA TYR A 191 -0.65 21.90 -5.26
C TYR A 191 0.12 21.84 -3.95
N ASP A 192 0.11 22.94 -3.19
CA ASP A 192 0.58 22.92 -1.81
C ASP A 192 -0.47 22.20 -0.95
N LEU A 193 -0.14 20.96 -0.54
CA LEU A 193 -1.01 20.12 0.28
C LEU A 193 -0.61 20.15 1.76
N VAL A 194 0.37 20.97 2.17
CA VAL A 194 0.79 21.07 3.57
C VAL A 194 -0.38 21.40 4.49
N PRO A 195 -1.25 22.38 4.19
CA PRO A 195 -2.40 22.67 5.05
C PRO A 195 -3.34 21.47 5.18
N PHE A 196 -3.68 20.81 4.06
CA PHE A 196 -4.56 19.66 4.07
C PHE A 196 -4.01 18.51 4.95
N HIS A 197 -2.71 18.23 4.83
CA HIS A 197 -2.05 17.17 5.61
C HIS A 197 -1.99 17.44 7.11
N ARG A 198 -2.13 18.70 7.56
CA ARG A 198 -2.21 19.01 9.00
C ARG A 198 -3.48 18.48 9.66
N LEU A 199 -4.50 18.05 8.89
CA LEU A 199 -5.65 17.33 9.44
C LEU A 199 -5.25 16.00 10.10
N TRP A 200 -4.15 15.37 9.69
CA TRP A 200 -3.61 14.15 10.31
C TRP A 200 -2.58 14.43 11.40
N HIS A 201 -2.42 15.70 11.83
CA HIS A 201 -1.40 16.10 12.81
C HIS A 201 0.04 15.78 12.39
N PHE A 202 0.29 15.64 11.09
CA PHE A 202 1.63 15.50 10.55
C PHE A 202 2.50 16.66 11.04
N GLN A 203 3.62 16.32 11.68
CA GLN A 203 4.68 17.26 11.95
C GLN A 203 5.37 17.51 10.62
N ILE A 204 5.19 18.70 10.04
CA ILE A 204 5.78 19.08 8.75
C ILE A 204 6.77 20.20 9.03
N ASP A 205 8.02 19.99 8.65
CA ASP A 205 9.07 20.97 8.89
C ASP A 205 9.01 22.15 7.92
N ARG A 206 9.82 23.17 8.20
CA ARG A 206 9.90 24.38 7.39
C ARG A 206 10.47 24.12 5.99
N ASN A 207 11.36 23.13 5.83
CA ASN A 207 11.97 22.84 4.54
C ASN A 207 10.93 22.27 3.57
N THR A 208 10.09 21.35 4.05
CA THR A 208 8.96 20.81 3.28
C THR A 208 7.95 21.89 2.95
N ALA A 209 7.55 22.71 3.93
CA ALA A 209 6.64 23.83 3.69
C ALA A 209 7.19 24.83 2.66
N ASN A 210 8.48 25.19 2.78
CA ASN A 210 9.12 26.10 1.83
C ASN A 210 9.27 25.49 0.43
N ALA A 211 9.40 24.18 0.32
CA ALA A 211 9.49 23.50 -0.96
C ALA A 211 8.17 23.52 -1.74
N THR A 212 7.02 23.58 -1.06
CA THR A 212 5.69 23.53 -1.69
C THR A 212 5.00 24.87 -1.77
N GLN A 213 5.41 25.88 -0.98
CA GLN A 213 4.69 27.16 -0.84
C GLN A 213 4.52 28.00 -2.12
N HIS A 214 5.27 27.67 -3.18
CA HIS A 214 5.18 28.33 -4.50
C HIS A 214 4.04 27.76 -5.35
N LEU A 215 3.50 26.59 -4.98
CA LEU A 215 2.37 25.95 -5.61
C LEU A 215 1.05 26.59 -5.12
N PRO A 216 -0.03 26.54 -5.92
CA PRO A 216 -1.35 26.93 -5.44
C PRO A 216 -1.78 26.02 -4.28
N CYS A 217 -2.29 26.58 -3.18
CA CYS A 217 -2.83 25.76 -2.11
C CYS A 217 -4.14 25.07 -2.53
N PHE A 218 -4.30 23.81 -2.15
CA PHE A 218 -5.58 23.09 -2.22
C PHE A 218 -6.00 22.61 -0.83
N PHE A 219 -7.26 22.89 -0.48
CA PHE A 219 -7.89 22.36 0.71
C PHE A 219 -9.37 22.09 0.38
N PRO A 220 -9.85 20.84 0.42
CA PRO A 220 -11.21 20.50 0.00
C PRO A 220 -12.27 21.22 0.86
N ASP A 221 -13.43 21.52 0.25
CA ASP A 221 -14.63 21.99 0.96
C ASP A 221 -15.80 21.04 0.63
N ASP A 222 -15.77 19.87 1.26
CA ASP A 222 -16.71 18.78 1.02
C ASP A 222 -17.39 18.31 2.31
N GLN A 223 -18.18 17.24 2.18
CA GLN A 223 -18.94 16.66 3.27
C GLN A 223 -18.08 16.21 4.46
N LEU A 224 -16.80 15.86 4.26
CA LEU A 224 -15.92 15.42 5.33
C LEU A 224 -15.31 16.62 6.04
N THR A 225 -14.76 17.58 5.29
CA THR A 225 -14.16 18.78 5.91
C THR A 225 -15.18 19.66 6.62
N LYS A 226 -16.45 19.64 6.18
CA LYS A 226 -17.56 20.33 6.83
C LYS A 226 -17.91 19.75 8.21
N GLN A 227 -17.48 18.52 8.51
CA GLN A 227 -17.67 17.90 9.83
C GLN A 227 -16.57 18.27 10.83
N VAL A 228 -15.49 18.93 10.39
CA VAL A 228 -14.36 19.37 11.25
C VAL A 228 -14.05 20.88 11.08
N PRO A 229 -15.06 21.77 11.16
CA PRO A 229 -14.88 23.18 10.82
C PRO A 229 -13.86 23.89 11.72
N THR A 230 -13.79 23.50 13.00
CA THR A 230 -12.83 24.09 13.96
C THR A 230 -11.38 23.84 13.53
N GLN A 231 -11.06 22.60 13.12
CA GLN A 231 -9.74 22.20 12.66
C GLN A 231 -9.40 22.85 11.33
N VAL A 232 -10.35 22.86 10.39
CA VAL A 232 -10.19 23.51 9.08
C VAL A 232 -9.90 25.00 9.25
N ASN A 233 -10.71 25.72 10.04
CA ASN A 233 -10.53 27.14 10.27
C ASN A 233 -9.20 27.45 10.97
N ARG A 234 -8.82 26.66 11.98
CA ARG A 234 -7.53 26.79 12.65
C ARG A 234 -6.36 26.60 11.69
N ILE A 235 -6.39 25.54 10.88
CA ILE A 235 -5.31 25.21 9.94
C ILE A 235 -5.18 26.29 8.87
N LEU A 236 -6.29 26.71 8.25
CA LEU A 236 -6.27 27.73 7.21
C LEU A 236 -5.89 29.10 7.76
N GLY A 237 -6.34 29.46 8.97
CA GLY A 237 -5.92 30.67 9.67
C GLY A 237 -4.41 30.67 9.96
N GLN A 238 -3.86 29.54 10.39
CA GLN A 238 -2.41 29.37 10.62
C GLN A 238 -1.60 29.38 9.31
N TYR A 239 -2.17 28.90 8.20
CA TYR A 239 -1.51 28.90 6.91
C TYR A 239 -1.44 30.30 6.30
N GLY A 240 -2.46 31.14 6.50
CA GLY A 240 -2.44 32.57 6.18
C GLY A 240 -2.52 32.92 4.69
N LYS A 241 -2.70 31.94 3.80
CA LYS A 241 -2.90 32.13 2.35
C LYS A 241 -4.23 31.51 1.90
N PRO A 242 -4.87 32.03 0.84
CA PRO A 242 -6.08 31.41 0.29
C PRO A 242 -5.76 30.03 -0.31
N CYS A 243 -6.67 29.08 -0.09
CA CYS A 243 -6.61 27.76 -0.68
C CYS A 243 -7.78 27.55 -1.64
N SER A 244 -7.49 26.94 -2.80
CA SER A 244 -8.54 26.48 -3.70
C SER A 244 -9.38 25.43 -2.99
N ARG A 245 -10.70 25.65 -3.02
CA ARG A 245 -11.72 24.72 -2.54
C ARG A 245 -12.36 23.91 -3.67
N ARG A 246 -12.03 24.25 -4.92
CA ARG A 246 -12.58 23.59 -6.12
C ARG A 246 -11.86 22.28 -6.38
N ARG A 247 -12.55 21.35 -7.03
CA ARG A 247 -11.97 20.06 -7.46
C ARG A 247 -10.65 20.30 -8.19
N PRO A 248 -9.53 19.70 -7.75
CA PRO A 248 -8.24 19.93 -8.36
C PRO A 248 -8.14 19.18 -9.68
N LYS A 249 -7.08 19.49 -10.44
CA LYS A 249 -6.76 18.72 -11.65
C LYS A 249 -6.41 17.28 -11.25
N ALA A 250 -7.03 16.31 -11.92
CA ALA A 250 -6.68 14.91 -11.76
C ALA A 250 -5.23 14.65 -12.21
N VAL A 251 -4.49 13.91 -11.40
CA VAL A 251 -3.15 13.41 -11.71
C VAL A 251 -3.28 12.16 -12.56
N ARG A 252 -2.68 12.18 -13.74
CA ARG A 252 -2.61 11.03 -14.63
C ARG A 252 -1.53 10.07 -14.14
N PHE A 253 -1.85 8.79 -14.00
CA PHE A 253 -0.84 7.77 -13.74
C PHE A 253 0.13 7.65 -14.92
N LYS A 254 1.44 7.61 -14.62
CA LYS A 254 2.52 7.60 -15.61
C LYS A 254 2.97 6.18 -16.00
N GLY A 255 2.61 5.18 -15.19
CA GLY A 255 2.94 3.78 -15.45
C GLY A 255 1.90 3.04 -16.30
N ASP A 256 2.09 1.73 -16.40
CA ASP A 256 1.17 0.80 -17.05
C ASP A 256 0.66 -0.23 -16.03
N LEU A 257 -0.58 -0.05 -15.57
CA LEU A 257 -1.23 -0.94 -14.59
C LEU A 257 -1.57 -2.32 -15.18
N MET A 258 -1.65 -2.43 -16.51
CA MET A 258 -2.01 -3.68 -17.18
C MET A 258 -0.77 -4.45 -17.63
N ARG A 259 0.42 -3.92 -17.38
CA ARG A 259 1.68 -4.57 -17.72
C ARG A 259 1.74 -5.95 -17.08
N GLY A 260 1.80 -6.96 -17.94
CA GLY A 260 1.99 -8.35 -17.54
C GLY A 260 0.73 -9.11 -17.12
N VAL A 261 -0.45 -8.49 -17.09
CA VAL A 261 -1.72 -9.18 -16.76
C VAL A 261 -2.02 -10.35 -17.72
N ASN A 262 -1.59 -10.23 -18.97
CA ASN A 262 -1.72 -11.29 -19.99
C ASN A 262 -0.39 -11.99 -20.31
N SER A 263 0.68 -11.72 -19.55
CA SER A 263 1.94 -12.45 -19.69
C SER A 263 2.01 -13.54 -18.64
N VAL A 264 2.05 -14.79 -19.07
CA VAL A 264 2.26 -15.93 -18.17
C VAL A 264 3.72 -16.35 -18.29
N ASP A 265 4.54 -16.00 -17.29
CA ASP A 265 5.83 -16.64 -17.09
C ASP A 265 5.65 -18.06 -16.56
N LYS A 266 6.74 -18.85 -16.45
CA LYS A 266 6.69 -20.22 -15.94
C LYS A 266 6.02 -20.26 -14.56
N GLN A 267 4.84 -20.87 -14.49
CA GLN A 267 4.12 -21.10 -13.23
C GLN A 267 4.62 -22.37 -12.57
N PHE A 268 4.94 -22.28 -11.27
CA PHE A 268 5.27 -23.43 -10.43
C PHE A 268 4.17 -23.59 -9.38
N ILE A 269 3.10 -24.30 -9.75
CA ILE A 269 1.98 -24.59 -8.85
C ILE A 269 2.19 -26.01 -8.30
N PHE A 270 2.40 -26.12 -6.99
CA PHE A 270 2.52 -27.41 -6.30
C PHE A 270 1.29 -27.60 -5.42
N ILE A 271 0.34 -28.42 -5.88
CA ILE A 271 -0.80 -28.86 -5.08
C ILE A 271 -0.46 -30.26 -4.58
N ARG A 272 -0.25 -30.40 -3.26
CA ARG A 272 -0.07 -31.71 -2.64
C ARG A 272 -1.45 -32.24 -2.26
N GLY A 273 -1.93 -33.22 -3.01
CA GLY A 273 -3.14 -33.99 -2.68
C GLY A 273 -2.95 -34.89 -1.47
#